data_AF-A0A7S1SJ48-F1
#
_entry.id   AF-A0A7S1SJ48-F1
#
_cell.length_a   1.000
_cell.length_b   1.000
_cell.length_c   1.000
_cell.angle_alpha   90.00
_cell.angle_beta   90.00
_cell.angle_gamma   90.00
#
_symmetry.space_group_name_H-M   'P 1'
#
loop_
_entity.id
_entity.type
_entity.pdbx_description
1 polymer ?
#
loop_
_entity_poly.entity_id
_entity_poly.type
_entity_poly.pdbx_seq_one_letter_code
_entity_poly.pdbx_strand_id
1 'polypeptide(L)'
;PAAPKGAIEVHPLEWAGASVKDKVERLNKEVEEAGGDTLLVTMLDEIAWCVNLRGADVECNPVFVSYLLLREGKLTLYVDGDKLSLEAAAHLKESEVEVKAYETLVDDVKA
;
A
#
# COMPACT_ATOMS: atom_id res chain seq x y z
N PRO A 1 0.68 17.16 -16.26
CA PRO A 1 -0.14 16.07 -16.86
C PRO A 1 -1.17 15.62 -15.82
N ALA A 2 -2.29 15.04 -16.24
CA ALA A 2 -3.25 14.44 -15.30
C ALA A 2 -2.65 13.20 -14.63
N ALA A 3 -3.15 12.85 -13.43
CA ALA A 3 -2.75 11.63 -12.74
C ALA A 3 -3.17 10.39 -13.56
N PRO A 4 -2.34 9.33 -13.59
CA PRO A 4 -2.67 8.10 -14.28
C PRO A 4 -3.85 7.38 -13.60
N LYS A 5 -4.70 6.76 -14.41
CA LYS A 5 -5.91 6.03 -14.00
C LYS A 5 -5.80 4.54 -14.36
N GLY A 6 -4.59 3.97 -14.26
CA GLY A 6 -4.37 2.55 -14.50
C GLY A 6 -5.11 1.70 -13.47
N ALA A 7 -5.67 0.58 -13.89
CA ALA A 7 -6.37 -0.34 -12.99
C ALA A 7 -5.39 -0.97 -11.99
N ILE A 8 -5.88 -1.23 -10.78
CA ILE A 8 -5.15 -1.93 -9.72
C ILE A 8 -5.79 -3.29 -9.47
N GLU A 9 -4.95 -4.33 -9.48
CA GLU A 9 -5.36 -5.73 -9.35
C GLU A 9 -4.56 -6.45 -8.26
N VAL A 10 -5.13 -7.52 -7.72
CA VAL A 10 -4.48 -8.34 -6.70
C VAL A 10 -3.33 -9.14 -7.30
N HIS A 11 -2.22 -9.21 -6.58
CA HIS A 11 -1.13 -10.13 -6.86
C HIS A 11 -1.34 -11.42 -6.05
N PRO A 12 -1.66 -12.56 -6.69
CA PRO A 12 -1.96 -13.82 -6.01
C PRO A 12 -0.89 -14.28 -5.03
N LEU A 13 -1.35 -14.85 -3.91
CA LEU A 13 -0.47 -15.32 -2.83
C LEU A 13 0.52 -16.39 -3.30
N GLU A 14 0.11 -17.25 -4.26
CA GLU A 14 0.96 -18.28 -4.86
C GLU A 14 2.24 -17.73 -5.49
N TRP A 15 2.23 -16.47 -5.93
CA TRP A 15 3.39 -15.79 -6.53
C TRP A 15 4.03 -14.80 -5.55
N ALA A 16 3.25 -14.24 -4.63
CA ALA A 16 3.72 -13.27 -3.64
C ALA A 16 4.62 -13.89 -2.55
N GLY A 17 4.43 -15.18 -2.24
CA GLY A 17 5.22 -15.94 -1.26
C GLY A 17 4.99 -15.61 0.22
N ALA A 18 4.34 -14.48 0.53
CA ALA A 18 3.93 -14.09 1.88
C ALA A 18 2.66 -13.22 1.82
N SER A 19 1.81 -13.35 2.84
CA SER A 19 0.61 -12.52 2.96
C SER A 19 0.95 -11.08 3.31
N VAL A 20 0.01 -10.16 3.10
CA VAL A 20 0.16 -8.75 3.52
C VAL A 20 0.40 -8.68 5.02
N LYS A 21 -0.36 -9.46 5.79
CA LYS A 21 -0.25 -9.52 7.26
C LYS A 21 1.15 -9.94 7.70
N ASP A 22 1.70 -11.03 7.14
CA ASP A 22 3.06 -11.48 7.50
C ASP A 22 4.12 -10.41 7.22
N LYS A 23 3.96 -9.69 6.10
CA LYS A 23 4.88 -8.61 5.71
C LYS A 23 4.78 -7.42 6.65
N VAL A 24 3.56 -7.03 7.03
CA VAL A 24 3.30 -5.90 7.94
C VAL A 24 3.82 -6.22 9.35
N GLU A 25 3.56 -7.42 9.87
CA GLU A 25 4.08 -7.85 11.18
C GLU A 25 5.60 -7.79 11.22
N ARG A 26 6.26 -8.27 10.15
CA ARG A 26 7.71 -8.16 10.00
C ARG A 26 8.19 -6.71 9.97
N LEU A 27 7.57 -5.87 9.14
CA LEU A 27 7.95 -4.45 9.02
C LEU A 27 7.77 -3.69 10.33
N ASN A 28 6.65 -3.92 11.04
CA ASN A 28 6.38 -3.26 12.31
C ASN A 28 7.44 -3.58 13.35
N LYS A 29 7.85 -4.86 13.43
CA LYS A 29 8.94 -5.27 14.32
C LYS A 29 10.26 -4.56 14.00
N GLU A 30 10.65 -4.48 12.73
CA GLU A 30 11.89 -3.80 12.32
C GLU A 30 11.85 -2.29 12.66
N VAL A 31 10.69 -1.65 12.51
CA VAL A 31 10.49 -0.23 12.89
C VAL A 31 10.66 -0.05 14.40
N GLU A 32 10.04 -0.91 15.20
CA GLU A 32 10.17 -0.90 16.67
C GLU A 32 11.63 -1.14 17.12
N GLU A 33 12.32 -2.12 16.52
CA GLU A 33 13.73 -2.43 16.82
C GLU A 33 14.67 -1.27 16.45
N ALA A 34 14.32 -0.50 15.41
CA ALA A 34 15.02 0.74 15.05
C ALA A 34 14.69 1.93 15.98
N GLY A 35 13.78 1.76 16.95
CA GLY A 35 13.32 2.82 17.84
C GLY A 35 12.37 3.82 17.19
N GLY A 36 11.76 3.45 16.05
CA GLY A 36 10.73 4.22 15.37
C GLY A 36 9.32 3.80 15.79
N ASP A 37 8.36 4.66 15.49
CA ASP A 37 6.91 4.42 15.68
C ASP A 37 6.12 4.43 14.36
N THR A 38 6.76 4.92 13.29
CA THR A 38 6.14 5.23 12.01
C THR A 38 7.10 4.94 10.86
N LEU A 39 6.58 4.35 9.79
CA LEU A 39 7.27 4.16 8.52
C LEU A 39 6.40 4.70 7.37
N LEU A 40 6.92 5.69 6.64
CA LEU A 40 6.31 6.18 5.40
C LEU A 40 7.07 5.59 4.20
N VAL A 41 6.37 4.80 3.39
CA VAL A 41 6.89 4.21 2.16
C VAL A 41 6.44 5.06 0.97
N THR A 42 7.40 5.43 0.13
CA THR A 42 7.19 6.29 -1.05
C THR A 42 7.58 5.63 -2.37
N MET A 43 8.33 4.52 -2.30
CA MET A 43 8.71 3.72 -3.46
C MET A 43 7.53 2.84 -3.89
N LEU A 44 7.05 3.02 -5.12
CA LEU A 44 5.81 2.40 -5.57
C LEU A 44 5.88 0.86 -5.66
N ASP A 45 7.06 0.33 -5.96
CA ASP A 45 7.34 -1.10 -5.99
C ASP A 45 7.32 -1.73 -4.60
N GLU A 46 7.85 -1.02 -3.59
CA GLU A 46 7.77 -1.45 -2.19
C GLU A 46 6.32 -1.45 -1.69
N ILE A 47 5.54 -0.44 -2.06
CA ILE A 47 4.10 -0.36 -1.74
C ILE A 47 3.37 -1.54 -2.39
N ALA A 48 3.51 -1.72 -3.71
CA ALA A 48 2.91 -2.81 -4.46
C ALA A 48 3.28 -4.20 -3.88
N TRP A 49 4.53 -4.39 -3.46
CA TRP A 49 4.98 -5.61 -2.81
C TRP A 49 4.37 -5.80 -1.41
N CYS A 50 4.28 -4.74 -0.61
CA CYS A 50 3.78 -4.80 0.76
C CYS A 50 2.30 -5.21 0.79
N VAL A 51 1.46 -4.59 -0.05
CA VAL A 51 0.01 -4.83 -0.07
C VAL A 51 -0.44 -5.91 -1.06
N ASN A 52 0.49 -6.61 -1.72
CA ASN A 52 0.18 -7.62 -2.76
C ASN A 52 -0.76 -7.08 -3.86
N LEU A 53 -0.50 -5.88 -4.37
CA LEU A 53 -1.25 -5.30 -5.48
C LEU A 53 -0.31 -4.94 -6.63
N ARG A 54 -0.83 -4.87 -7.86
CA ARG A 54 -0.11 -4.39 -9.05
C ARG A 54 -0.97 -3.37 -9.79
N GLY A 55 -0.31 -2.42 -10.45
CA GLY A 55 -0.96 -1.33 -11.17
C GLY A 55 -0.44 -1.15 -12.58
N ALA A 56 -1.04 -0.22 -13.32
CA ALA A 56 -0.68 0.08 -14.70
C ALA A 56 -0.35 1.57 -14.92
N ASP A 57 0.10 2.28 -13.89
CA ASP A 57 0.35 3.73 -13.99
C ASP A 57 1.65 4.09 -14.71
N VAL A 58 2.64 3.20 -14.65
CA VAL A 58 3.97 3.41 -15.21
C VAL A 58 4.20 2.34 -16.28
N GLU A 59 4.54 2.79 -17.49
CA GLU A 59 4.83 1.86 -18.58
C GLU A 59 5.99 0.92 -18.20
N CYS A 60 5.84 -0.37 -18.53
CA CYS A 60 6.76 -1.44 -18.20
C CYS A 60 7.00 -1.71 -16.70
N ASN A 61 6.30 -1.04 -15.78
CA ASN A 61 6.42 -1.25 -14.34
C ASN A 61 5.03 -1.44 -13.72
N PRO A 62 4.71 -2.62 -13.15
CA PRO A 62 3.36 -2.93 -12.69
C PRO A 62 3.04 -2.29 -11.32
N VAL A 63 3.16 -0.97 -11.24
CA VAL A 63 3.04 -0.15 -10.02
C VAL A 63 1.94 0.90 -10.16
N PHE A 64 1.52 1.47 -9.03
CA PHE A 64 0.48 2.50 -8.96
C PHE A 64 0.88 3.62 -8.01
N VAL A 65 0.63 4.87 -8.42
CA VAL A 65 0.88 6.09 -7.65
C VAL A 65 0.10 6.01 -6.35
N SER A 66 0.84 5.99 -5.24
CA SER A 66 0.30 5.80 -3.90
C SER A 66 1.34 6.17 -2.84
N TYR A 67 0.90 6.24 -1.59
CA TYR A 67 1.76 6.22 -0.41
C TYR A 67 1.27 5.16 0.57
N LEU A 68 2.17 4.63 1.39
CA LEU A 68 1.83 3.68 2.43
C LEU A 68 2.42 4.14 3.76
N LEU A 69 1.57 4.21 4.78
CA LEU A 69 1.96 4.60 6.13
C LEU A 69 1.73 3.41 7.05
N LEU A 70 2.77 2.99 7.75
CA LEU A 70 2.68 2.10 8.90
C LEU A 70 2.88 2.95 10.15
N ARG A 71 1.88 2.99 11.04
CA ARG A 71 1.95 3.72 12.31
C ARG A 71 1.24 2.90 13.38
N GLU A 72 1.91 2.62 14.50
CA GLU A 72 1.34 1.83 15.61
C GLU A 72 0.74 0.48 15.15
N GLY A 73 1.43 -0.22 14.24
CA GLY A 73 0.96 -1.50 13.68
C GLY A 73 -0.22 -1.41 12.70
N LYS A 74 -0.73 -0.20 12.41
CA LYS A 74 -1.80 0.02 11.44
C LYS A 74 -1.23 0.44 10.09
N LEU A 75 -1.71 -0.19 9.03
CA LEU A 75 -1.29 0.11 7.66
C LEU A 75 -2.38 0.94 6.95
N THR A 76 -1.99 2.09 6.41
CA THR A 76 -2.88 2.98 5.64
C THR A 76 -2.28 3.20 4.25
N LEU A 77 -3.04 2.82 3.22
CA LEU A 77 -2.73 3.06 1.81
C LEU A 77 -3.45 4.32 1.33
N TYR A 78 -2.68 5.30 0.85
CA TYR A 78 -3.19 6.52 0.22
C TYR A 78 -3.14 6.36 -1.29
N VAL A 79 -4.30 6.22 -1.92
CA VAL A 79 -4.43 5.94 -3.34
C VAL A 79 -5.72 6.53 -3.88
N ASP A 80 -5.78 6.73 -5.19
CA ASP A 80 -7.03 7.04 -5.87
C ASP A 80 -7.92 5.79 -5.90
N GLY A 81 -8.96 5.81 -5.06
CA GLY A 81 -9.87 4.69 -4.84
C GLY A 81 -10.65 4.25 -6.08
N ASP A 82 -10.82 5.13 -7.07
CA ASP A 82 -11.50 4.79 -8.34
C ASP A 82 -10.73 3.74 -9.15
N LYS A 83 -9.44 3.54 -8.85
CA LYS A 83 -8.56 2.59 -9.55
C LYS A 83 -8.60 1.20 -8.93
N LEU A 84 -9.15 1.05 -7.73
CA LEU A 84 -9.26 -0.24 -7.06
C LEU A 84 -10.41 -1.02 -7.68
N SER A 85 -10.11 -2.21 -8.21
CA SER A 85 -11.15 -3.17 -8.53
C SER A 85 -11.89 -3.62 -7.27
N LEU A 86 -13.10 -4.19 -7.41
CA LEU A 86 -13.84 -4.76 -6.29
C LEU A 86 -13.03 -5.83 -5.54
N GLU A 87 -12.24 -6.61 -6.28
CA GLU A 87 -11.36 -7.63 -5.73
C GLU A 87 -10.19 -7.01 -4.94
N ALA A 88 -9.54 -5.98 -5.48
CA ALA A 88 -8.46 -5.27 -4.78
C ALA A 88 -8.95 -4.60 -3.49
N ALA A 89 -10.13 -3.97 -3.53
CA ALA A 89 -10.74 -3.38 -2.35
C ALA A 89 -11.11 -4.44 -1.28
N ALA A 90 -11.62 -5.60 -1.69
CA ALA A 90 -11.90 -6.70 -0.78
C ALA A 90 -10.63 -7.26 -0.14
N HIS A 91 -9.58 -7.50 -0.95
CA HIS A 91 -8.27 -7.97 -0.49
C HIS A 91 -7.63 -7.04 0.54
N LEU A 92 -7.66 -5.72 0.32
CA LEU A 92 -7.15 -4.73 1.27
C LEU A 92 -7.93 -4.78 2.60
N LYS A 93 -9.26 -4.89 2.53
CA LYS A 93 -10.11 -5.01 3.71
C LYS A 93 -9.84 -6.29 4.50
N GLU A 94 -9.71 -7.43 3.83
CA GLU A 94 -9.36 -8.72 4.45
C GLU A 94 -7.96 -8.70 5.07
N SER A 95 -7.05 -7.91 4.49
CA SER A 95 -5.69 -7.69 4.98
C SER A 95 -5.58 -6.59 6.05
N GLU A 96 -6.70 -6.05 6.53
CA GLU A 96 -6.76 -4.99 7.55
C GLU A 96 -6.01 -3.69 7.14
N VAL A 97 -5.94 -3.40 5.84
CA VAL A 97 -5.34 -2.18 5.30
C VAL A 97 -6.40 -1.09 5.15
N GLU A 98 -6.20 0.04 5.83
CA GLU A 98 -7.04 1.22 5.66
C GLU A 98 -6.75 1.89 4.31
N VAL A 99 -7.78 2.36 3.62
CA VAL A 99 -7.62 3.08 2.34
C VAL A 99 -8.11 4.52 2.50
N LYS A 100 -7.26 5.47 2.11
CA LYS A 100 -7.56 6.90 2.10
C LYS A 100 -7.24 7.52 0.74
N ALA A 101 -7.80 8.70 0.48
CA ALA A 101 -7.52 9.45 -0.74
C ALA A 101 -6.04 9.85 -0.78
N TYR A 102 -5.45 9.83 -1.99
CA TYR A 102 -4.03 10.14 -2.18
C TYR A 102 -3.62 11.49 -1.58
N GLU A 103 -4.50 12.48 -1.68
CA GLU A 103 -4.26 13.87 -1.27
C GLU A 103 -4.24 14.05 0.25
N THR A 104 -4.80 13.12 1.02
CA THR A 104 -4.96 13.29 2.48
C THR A 104 -3.71 12.91 3.28
N LEU A 105 -2.68 12.34 2.64
CA LEU A 105 -1.44 11.94 3.32
C LEU A 105 -0.84 13.09 4.14
N VAL A 106 -0.75 14.26 3.52
CA VAL A 106 -0.05 15.40 4.13
C VAL A 106 -0.73 15.86 5.42
N ASP A 107 -2.05 15.76 5.47
CA ASP A 107 -2.82 16.12 6.66
C ASP A 107 -2.64 15.08 7.77
N ASP A 108 -2.67 13.80 7.43
CA ASP A 108 -2.48 12.69 8.38
C ASP A 108 -1.05 12.62 8.96
N VAL A 109 -0.03 12.99 8.17
CA VAL A 109 1.36 13.02 8.65
C VAL A 109 1.62 14.22 9.57
N LYS A 110 0.88 15.31 9.42
CA LYS A 110 1.02 16.51 10.26
C LYS A 110 0.31 16.40 11.61
N ALA A 111 -0.71 15.55 11.71
CA ALA A 111 -1.48 15.28 12.92
C ALA A 111 -0.70 14.41 13.90
#